data_AF-A0A6A4X4T2-F1
#
_entry.id   AF-A0A6A4X4T2-F1
#
_cell.length_a   1.000
_cell.length_b   1.000
_cell.length_c   1.000
_cell.angle_alpha   90.00
_cell.angle_beta   90.00
_cell.angle_gamma   90.00
#
_symmetry.space_group_name_H-M   'P 1'
#
loop_
_entity.id
_entity.type
_entity.pdbx_description
1 polymer ?
#
loop_
_entity_poly.entity_id
_entity_poly.type
_entity_poly.pdbx_seq_one_letter_code
_entity_poly.pdbx_strand_id
1 'polypeptide(L)'
;MDLFFSEHYTSVARHVLTHSHHPTYGYSFAIVGINLTHLALQLVRSGQARSHFYNACAGHATVTAFHRFYCYLFFKFDAFWLAAKPRDIMEFGSIRDQFAAQMRRTLADHSAKLDVRLAVKSL
;
A
#
# COMPACT_ATOMS: atom_id res chain seq x y z
N MET A 1 11.62 -3.84 2.66
CA MET A 1 10.16 -4.01 2.54
C MET A 1 9.81 -4.83 1.31
N ASP A 2 10.37 -4.51 0.14
CA ASP A 2 10.10 -5.24 -1.11
C ASP A 2 10.53 -6.71 -1.09
N LEU A 3 11.63 -7.04 -0.39
CA LEU A 3 12.04 -8.44 -0.17
C LEU A 3 10.93 -9.24 0.54
N PHE A 4 10.41 -8.71 1.66
CA PHE A 4 9.30 -9.33 2.38
C PHE A 4 8.06 -9.48 1.50
N PHE A 5 7.75 -8.47 0.68
CA PHE A 5 6.62 -8.51 -0.24
C PHE A 5 6.79 -9.65 -1.27
N SER A 6 7.98 -9.77 -1.86
CA SER A 6 8.30 -10.80 -2.84
C SER A 6 8.31 -12.22 -2.25
N GLU A 7 8.74 -12.38 -1.00
CA GLU A 7 8.80 -13.68 -0.31
C GLU A 7 7.42 -14.15 0.18
N HIS A 8 6.60 -13.25 0.72
CA HIS A 8 5.36 -13.61 1.40
C HIS A 8 4.10 -13.46 0.51
N TYR A 9 4.20 -12.68 -0.55
CA TYR A 9 3.10 -12.41 -1.48
C TYR A 9 3.60 -12.46 -2.93
N THR A 10 4.39 -13.48 -3.27
CA THR A 10 5.12 -13.59 -4.54
C THR A 10 4.26 -13.37 -5.79
N SER A 11 3.05 -13.95 -5.84
CA SER A 11 2.14 -13.78 -6.98
C SER A 11 1.71 -12.32 -7.14
N VAL A 12 1.32 -11.67 -6.04
CA VAL A 12 0.90 -10.27 -6.00
C VAL A 12 2.07 -9.35 -6.34
N ALA A 13 3.24 -9.58 -5.73
CA ALA A 13 4.44 -8.80 -5.99
C ALA A 13 4.84 -8.87 -7.47
N ARG A 14 4.77 -10.06 -8.09
CA ARG A 14 5.04 -10.22 -9.52
C ARG A 14 4.01 -9.49 -10.37
N HIS A 15 2.72 -9.59 -10.01
CA HIS A 15 1.65 -8.91 -10.74
C HIS A 15 1.82 -7.39 -10.73
N VAL A 16 2.07 -6.81 -9.55
CA VAL A 16 2.35 -5.38 -9.37
C VAL A 16 3.61 -4.96 -10.13
N LEU A 17 4.66 -5.77 -10.11
CA LEU A 17 5.89 -5.50 -10.88
C LEU A 17 5.61 -5.48 -12.39
N THR A 18 4.81 -6.42 -12.90
CA THR A 18 4.42 -6.42 -14.32
C THR A 18 3.63 -5.16 -14.66
N HIS A 19 2.69 -4.73 -13.82
CA HIS A 19 1.92 -3.50 -14.02
C HIS A 19 2.79 -2.24 -13.98
N SER A 20 3.80 -2.19 -13.11
CA SER A 20 4.71 -1.05 -13.06
C SER A 20 5.48 -0.84 -14.37
N HIS A 21 5.64 -1.89 -15.18
CA HIS A 21 6.27 -1.83 -16.51
C HIS A 21 5.28 -1.62 -17.66
N HIS A 22 4.01 -1.28 -17.37
CA HIS A 22 3.02 -1.03 -18.41
C HIS A 22 3.50 0.12 -19.33
N PRO A 23 3.38 -0.01 -20.67
CA PRO A 23 3.96 0.96 -21.61
C PRO A 23 3.39 2.38 -21.49
N THR A 24 2.09 2.51 -21.20
CA THR A 24 1.42 3.82 -21.06
C THR A 24 1.27 4.27 -19.61
N TYR A 25 0.84 3.38 -18.72
CA TYR A 25 0.52 3.68 -17.32
C TYR A 25 1.54 3.13 -16.33
N GLY A 26 2.76 2.83 -16.78
CA GLY A 26 3.82 2.34 -15.90
C GLY A 26 4.24 3.38 -14.86
N TYR A 27 4.91 2.91 -13.82
CA TYR A 27 5.48 3.75 -12.77
C TYR A 27 6.80 3.15 -12.29
N SER A 28 7.67 3.99 -11.71
CA SER A 28 8.92 3.49 -11.14
C SER A 28 8.65 2.75 -9.83
N PHE A 29 8.77 1.42 -9.86
CA PHE A 29 8.51 0.54 -8.72
C PHE A 29 9.29 0.97 -7.47
N ALA A 30 10.57 1.31 -7.60
CA ALA A 30 11.42 1.73 -6.49
C ALA A 30 11.02 3.10 -5.91
N ILE A 31 10.68 4.07 -6.78
CA ILE A 31 10.23 5.40 -6.33
C ILE A 31 8.91 5.29 -5.57
N VAL A 32 7.98 4.46 -6.07
CA VAL A 32 6.72 4.16 -5.38
C VAL A 32 6.98 3.48 -4.05
N GLY A 33 7.84 2.46 -4.01
CA GLY A 33 8.18 1.75 -2.77
C GLY A 33 8.74 2.66 -1.67
N ILE A 34 9.62 3.61 -2.01
CA ILE A 34 10.14 4.60 -1.06
C ILE A 34 9.01 5.52 -0.55
N ASN A 35 8.16 6.03 -1.46
CA ASN A 35 7.04 6.91 -1.09
C ASN A 35 6.03 6.19 -0.18
N LEU A 36 5.71 4.94 -0.50
CA LEU A 36 4.78 4.14 0.31
C LEU A 36 5.38 3.72 1.65
N THR A 37 6.69 3.47 1.71
CA THR A 37 7.40 3.25 2.99
C THR A 37 7.28 4.49 3.87
N HIS A 38 7.50 5.67 3.30
CA HIS A 38 7.35 6.93 4.02
C HIS A 38 5.90 7.16 4.48
N LEU A 39 4.90 6.92 3.61
CA LEU A 39 3.48 7.03 3.97
C LEU A 39 3.12 6.06 5.11
N ALA A 40 3.52 4.79 5.01
CA ALA A 40 3.29 3.79 6.06
C ALA A 40 3.83 4.26 7.41
N LEU A 41 5.07 4.78 7.41
CA LEU A 41 5.71 5.30 8.61
C LEU A 41 4.98 6.53 9.17
N GLN A 42 4.54 7.46 8.32
CA GLN A 42 3.75 8.62 8.75
C GLN A 42 2.41 8.21 9.36
N LEU A 43 1.69 7.25 8.76
CA LEU A 43 0.40 6.76 9.27
C LEU A 43 0.55 6.09 10.65
N VAL A 44 1.65 5.37 10.86
CA VAL A 44 1.97 4.76 12.17
C VAL A 44 2.35 5.82 13.20
N ARG A 45 3.28 6.72 12.86
CA ARG A 45 3.80 7.74 13.80
C ARG A 45 2.73 8.76 14.21
N SER A 46 1.86 9.16 13.29
CA SER A 46 0.74 10.07 13.57
C SER A 46 -0.38 9.41 14.38
N GLY A 47 -0.30 8.10 14.63
CA GLY A 47 -1.31 7.35 15.38
C GLY A 47 -2.54 6.95 14.58
N GLN A 48 -2.64 7.37 13.31
CA GLN A 48 -3.80 7.09 12.44
C GLN A 48 -3.98 5.59 12.18
N ALA A 49 -2.89 4.82 12.17
CA ALA A 49 -2.94 3.36 12.02
C ALA A 49 -3.06 2.58 13.35
N ARG A 50 -3.15 3.24 14.52
CA ARG A 50 -3.11 2.54 15.83
C ARG A 50 -4.20 1.50 15.99
N SER A 51 -5.45 1.85 15.66
CA SER A 51 -6.60 0.94 15.70
C SER A 51 -6.35 -0.30 14.84
N HIS A 52 -5.85 -0.09 13.62
CA HIS A 52 -5.51 -1.17 12.71
C HIS A 52 -4.46 -2.12 13.32
N PHE A 53 -3.32 -1.60 13.81
CA PHE A 53 -2.28 -2.44 14.40
C PHE A 53 -2.75 -3.13 15.69
N TYR A 54 -3.57 -2.48 16.50
CA TYR A 54 -4.15 -3.08 17.70
C TYR A 54 -5.04 -4.28 17.35
N ASN A 55 -5.93 -4.10 16.37
CA ASN A 55 -6.87 -5.13 15.92
C ASN A 55 -6.22 -6.25 15.11
N ALA A 56 -5.22 -5.92 14.29
CA ALA A 56 -4.54 -6.88 13.42
C ALA A 56 -3.50 -7.71 14.16
N CYS A 57 -2.99 -7.24 15.31
CA CYS A 57 -1.86 -7.86 16.01
C CYS A 57 -2.15 -8.24 17.46
N ALA A 58 -3.43 -8.36 17.84
CA ALA A 58 -3.84 -8.76 19.19
C ALA A 58 -3.10 -7.97 20.29
N GLY A 59 -2.90 -6.67 20.08
CA GLY A 59 -2.23 -5.77 21.04
C GLY A 59 -0.71 -5.58 20.87
N HIS A 60 -0.03 -6.32 19.99
CA HIS A 60 1.44 -6.21 19.82
C HIS A 60 1.85 -5.83 18.39
N ALA A 61 2.13 -4.54 18.15
CA ALA A 61 2.67 -4.09 16.87
C ALA A 61 4.10 -4.63 16.65
N THR A 62 4.27 -5.49 15.64
CA THR A 62 5.57 -6.06 15.27
C THR A 62 6.09 -5.48 13.96
N VAL A 63 7.39 -5.63 13.70
CA VAL A 63 7.99 -5.28 12.39
C VAL A 63 7.30 -6.04 11.25
N THR A 64 6.95 -7.31 11.46
CA THR A 64 6.18 -8.12 10.51
C THR A 64 4.82 -7.52 10.20
N ALA A 65 4.11 -6.99 11.20
CA ALA A 65 2.85 -6.29 10.98
C ALA A 65 3.05 -5.05 10.12
N PHE A 66 4.12 -4.28 10.35
CA PHE A 66 4.45 -3.13 9.53
C PHE A 66 4.75 -3.54 8.07
N HIS A 67 5.49 -4.62 7.87
CA HIS A 67 5.75 -5.16 6.53
C HIS A 67 4.47 -5.56 5.81
N ARG A 68 3.52 -6.21 6.49
CA ARG A 68 2.21 -6.57 5.90
C ARG A 68 1.38 -5.35 5.55
N PHE A 69 1.36 -4.36 6.43
CA PHE A 69 0.69 -3.09 6.17
C PHE A 69 1.29 -2.37 4.94
N TYR A 70 2.61 -2.33 4.82
CA TYR A 70 3.29 -1.84 3.61
C TYR A 70 2.86 -2.60 2.35
N CYS A 71 2.85 -3.94 2.39
CA CYS A 71 2.44 -4.76 1.24
C CYS A 71 1.00 -4.45 0.82
N TYR A 72 0.10 -4.24 1.79
CA TYR A 72 -1.28 -3.84 1.53
C TYR A 72 -1.35 -2.48 0.82
N LEU A 73 -0.60 -1.49 1.33
CA LEU A 73 -0.55 -0.16 0.71
C LEU A 73 -0.04 -0.22 -0.73
N PHE A 74 0.99 -1.03 -0.99
CA PHE A 74 1.53 -1.20 -2.34
C PHE A 74 0.51 -1.84 -3.28
N PHE A 75 -0.09 -2.95 -2.87
CA PHE A 75 -1.14 -3.61 -3.65
C PHE A 75 -2.32 -2.67 -3.96
N LYS A 76 -2.78 -1.90 -2.96
CA LYS A 76 -3.86 -0.93 -3.15
C LYS A 76 -3.46 0.25 -4.02
N PHE A 77 -2.22 0.72 -3.90
CA PHE A 77 -1.70 1.80 -4.72
C PHE A 77 -1.65 1.39 -6.19
N ASP A 78 -1.19 0.18 -6.51
CA ASP A 78 -1.14 -0.34 -7.89
C ASP A 78 -2.53 -0.28 -8.56
N ALA A 79 -3.55 -0.81 -7.87
CA ALA A 79 -4.92 -0.76 -8.36
C ALA A 79 -5.45 0.68 -8.48
N PHE A 80 -5.12 1.56 -7.52
CA PHE A 80 -5.52 2.96 -7.53
C PHE A 80 -4.89 3.73 -8.70
N TRP A 81 -3.60 3.49 -8.96
CA TRP A 81 -2.83 4.09 -10.05
C TRP A 81 -3.41 3.73 -11.41
N LEU A 82 -3.68 2.43 -11.64
CA LEU A 82 -4.28 1.96 -12.89
C LEU A 82 -5.69 2.52 -13.10
N ALA A 83 -6.49 2.61 -12.05
CA ALA A 83 -7.82 3.20 -12.12
C ALA A 83 -7.78 4.71 -12.43
N ALA A 84 -6.76 5.43 -11.96
CA ALA A 84 -6.58 6.84 -12.22
C ALA A 84 -6.20 7.15 -13.69
N LYS A 85 -5.69 6.16 -14.44
CA LYS A 85 -5.24 6.30 -15.84
C LYS A 85 -4.43 7.58 -16.08
N PRO A 86 -3.28 7.74 -15.39
CA PRO A 86 -2.46 8.93 -15.53
C PRO A 86 -2.01 9.11 -16.97
N ARG A 87 -1.95 10.37 -17.41
CA ARG A 87 -1.41 10.74 -18.72
C ARG A 87 0.10 10.50 -18.77
N ASP A 88 0.79 10.82 -17.69
CA ASP A 88 2.23 10.65 -17.53
C ASP A 88 2.66 10.63 -16.06
N ILE A 89 3.96 10.43 -15.84
CA ILE A 89 4.58 10.30 -14.51
C ILE A 89 4.50 11.59 -13.68
N MET A 90 4.25 12.75 -14.27
CA MET A 90 4.14 14.03 -13.54
C MET A 90 2.90 14.05 -12.64
N GLU A 91 1.88 13.26 -12.95
CA GLU A 91 0.69 13.13 -12.12
C GLU A 91 0.94 12.29 -10.85
N PHE A 92 2.14 11.70 -10.71
CA PHE A 92 2.51 10.88 -9.56
C PHE A 92 2.30 11.57 -8.23
N GLY A 93 2.74 12.82 -8.07
CA GLY A 93 2.59 13.56 -6.82
C GLY A 93 1.13 13.70 -6.40
N SER A 94 0.27 14.13 -7.34
CA SER A 94 -1.16 14.33 -7.09
C SER A 94 -1.87 13.00 -6.76
N ILE A 95 -1.63 11.95 -7.55
CA ILE A 95 -2.25 10.64 -7.34
C ILE A 95 -1.80 10.02 -6.02
N ARG A 96 -0.52 10.15 -5.67
CA ARG A 96 0.02 9.74 -4.37
C ARG A 96 -0.70 10.44 -3.22
N ASP A 97 -0.90 11.75 -3.31
CA ASP A 97 -1.52 12.52 -2.23
C ASP A 97 -3.01 12.19 -2.08
N GLN A 98 -3.70 11.94 -3.19
CA GLN A 98 -5.08 11.43 -3.19
C GLN A 98 -5.17 10.04 -2.55
N PHE A 99 -4.26 9.14 -2.92
CA PHE A 99 -4.17 7.81 -2.31
C PHE A 99 -3.91 7.90 -0.80
N ALA A 100 -2.98 8.74 -0.37
CA ALA A 100 -2.69 8.97 1.05
C ALA A 100 -3.94 9.49 1.77
N ALA A 101 -4.67 10.45 1.20
CA ALA A 101 -5.93 10.94 1.78
C ALA A 101 -7.00 9.83 1.88
N GLN A 102 -7.10 8.95 0.88
CA GLN A 102 -8.00 7.80 0.93
C GLN A 102 -7.62 6.83 2.05
N MET A 103 -6.33 6.48 2.19
CA MET A 103 -5.88 5.58 3.25
C MET A 103 -6.14 6.14 4.64
N ARG A 104 -6.00 7.45 4.83
CA ARG A 104 -6.38 8.12 6.10
C ARG A 104 -7.86 7.98 6.40
N ARG A 105 -8.73 8.16 5.40
CA ARG A 105 -10.18 7.95 5.55
C ARG A 105 -10.51 6.49 5.89
N THR A 106 -9.88 5.53 5.22
CA THR A 106 -10.08 4.10 5.52
C THR A 106 -9.65 3.76 6.94
N LEU A 107 -8.53 4.32 7.41
CA LEU A 107 -8.03 4.09 8.77
C LEU A 107 -8.84 4.80 9.86
N ALA A 108 -9.65 5.81 9.50
CA ALA A 108 -10.58 6.45 10.43
C ALA A 108 -11.68 5.48 10.90
N ASP A 109 -12.00 4.46 10.10
CA ASP A 109 -12.81 3.34 10.56
C ASP A 109 -11.99 2.43 11.47
N HIS A 110 -12.29 2.46 12.76
CA HIS A 110 -11.59 1.66 13.76
C HIS A 110 -11.80 0.15 13.62
N SER A 111 -12.73 -0.31 12.78
CA SER A 111 -12.91 -1.73 12.47
C SER A 111 -12.01 -2.22 11.31
N ALA A 112 -11.32 -1.29 10.62
CA ALA A 112 -10.57 -1.59 9.41
C ALA A 112 -9.42 -2.60 9.63
N LYS A 113 -9.50 -3.72 8.90
CA LYS A 113 -8.45 -4.74 8.82
C LYS A 113 -7.81 -4.72 7.44
N LEU A 114 -6.68 -4.04 7.33
CA LEU A 114 -5.91 -3.87 6.10
C LEU A 114 -4.88 -5.01 5.95
N ASP A 115 -5.20 -6.02 5.15
CA ASP A 115 -4.28 -7.12 4.81
C ASP A 115 -4.44 -7.50 3.34
N VAL A 116 -3.33 -7.73 2.64
CA VAL A 116 -3.30 -8.20 1.24
C VAL A 116 -4.17 -9.46 1.07
N ARG A 117 -4.14 -10.37 2.04
CA ARG A 117 -4.92 -11.63 2.00
C ARG A 117 -6.42 -11.40 1.99
N LEU A 118 -6.88 -10.33 2.64
CA LEU A 118 -8.29 -9.95 2.64
C LEU A 118 -8.65 -9.23 1.34
N ALA A 119 -7.75 -8.37 0.84
CA ALA A 119 -7.96 -7.60 -0.38
C ALA A 119 -8.04 -8.47 -1.64
N VAL A 120 -7.28 -9.56 -1.70
CA VAL A 120 -7.29 -10.50 -2.84
C VAL A 120 -8.52 -11.41 -2.85
N LYS A 121 -9.17 -11.66 -1.70
CA LYS A 121 -10.41 -12.47 -1.63
C LYS A 121 -11.65 -11.73 -2.12
N SER A 122 -11.56 -10.43 -2.30
CA SER A 122 -12.63 -9.54 -2.78
C SER A 122 -12.52 -9.19 -4.28
N LEU A 123 -11.60 -9.84 -5.00
CA LEU A 123 -11.51 -9.88 -6.46
C LEU A 123 -12.17 -11.17 -6.96
#